data_AF-A0A972X5A9-F1
#
_entry.id   AF-A0A972X5A9-F1
#
_cell.length_a   1.000
_cell.length_b   1.000
_cell.length_c   1.000
_cell.angle_alpha   90.00
_cell.angle_beta   90.00
_cell.angle_gamma   90.00
#
_symmetry.space_group_name_H-M   'P 1'
#
loop_
_entity.id
_entity.type
_entity.pdbx_description
1 polymer ?
#
loop_
_entity_poly.entity_id
_entity_poly.type
_entity_poly.pdbx_seq_one_letter_code
_entity_poly.pdbx_strand_id
1 'polypeptide(L)'
;MNVLRVSLSWPVIARCATAWLLAAVVHSGLPMMGMVVPLTRTAAADEPKTGFRQLAPGVLTVIPPNTSSDSNAQRSDLLEITRRLPTLAWTPKQAAENTTLVERAKNREFVRDIWCLEFAFKPPRLIDVDVPTRELRMQRKRLWYLVYRVRNISGRRTVIDKSDPSDRKTEPVEMPVRFVPHFVLESMEGLTEAEGETAYRGYLDRVIPSAMGPIRRREDPSREFFDSASMAASDIPSGGERWGVAVWEDIDPRLDFFSISIRGLTNAIRWREQPGAKFAGNLPPGAEMEHALESLRLDFWRPGDDKDEVEEEMSVGYAGMFERLTLGGKLLEALSRPGIVKSQPVAGLAELGLTWADLVVQDWDEGAVADGGVGSELLSLAKAVQKIADIKESTARGPVVRAVFGDLGFEYFEELSRALAAPVSPERDAARRQALTGIGLSPEAVGQKPLESLAKVFTAVDGIPAAAPRQQRTEAFFGAAAPRVNRLCRELAMARTLAALEDVDVNRQLLPAGDGSAAFAVIRPAIDAEKDPDSRRRLLAGLFGSQGPMLYDKATEVPEGIDHTWVFRYENDGDGP
;
A
#
# COMPACT_ATOMS: atom_id res chain seq x y z
N MET A 1 -15.41 -15.56 -59.97
CA MET A 1 -16.38 -16.49 -60.61
C MET A 1 -17.06 -17.28 -59.51
N ASN A 2 -18.37 -17.49 -59.65
CA ASN A 2 -19.32 -18.15 -58.76
C ASN A 2 -19.84 -17.34 -57.55
N VAL A 3 -20.96 -16.71 -57.87
CA VAL A 3 -22.00 -16.03 -57.09
C VAL A 3 -22.85 -17.06 -56.33
N LEU A 4 -23.32 -16.71 -55.13
CA LEU A 4 -24.64 -17.13 -54.66
C LEU A 4 -25.23 -16.06 -53.72
N ARG A 5 -26.28 -15.41 -54.22
CA ARG A 5 -27.19 -14.48 -53.55
C ARG A 5 -28.21 -15.27 -52.73
N VAL A 6 -28.65 -14.74 -51.60
CA VAL A 6 -30.01 -14.93 -51.12
C VAL A 6 -30.57 -13.58 -50.66
N SER A 7 -31.57 -13.13 -51.40
CA SER A 7 -32.48 -12.02 -51.08
C SER A 7 -33.74 -12.58 -50.45
N LEU A 8 -34.30 -11.92 -49.44
CA LEU A 8 -35.73 -12.05 -49.12
C LEU A 8 -36.29 -10.70 -48.72
N SER A 9 -37.49 -10.47 -49.24
CA SER A 9 -38.12 -9.19 -49.48
C SER A 9 -39.55 -9.20 -48.92
N TRP A 10 -39.99 -8.02 -48.46
CA TRP A 10 -41.37 -7.48 -48.45
C TRP A 10 -42.35 -7.90 -47.32
N PRO A 11 -43.44 -7.12 -47.06
CA PRO A 11 -43.72 -5.71 -47.40
C PRO A 11 -44.32 -4.85 -46.26
N VAL A 12 -44.34 -3.55 -46.54
CA VAL A 12 -45.13 -2.47 -45.92
C VAL A 12 -46.57 -2.50 -46.45
N ILE A 13 -47.60 -2.39 -45.60
CA ILE A 13 -48.88 -1.73 -45.92
C ILE A 13 -49.39 -0.95 -44.70
N ALA A 14 -49.62 0.35 -44.92
CA ALA A 14 -50.19 1.34 -44.01
C ALA A 14 -51.73 1.42 -44.10
N ARG A 15 -52.36 2.01 -43.07
CA ARG A 15 -53.68 2.76 -43.02
C ARG A 15 -54.30 2.57 -41.63
N CYS A 16 -55.05 3.49 -41.03
CA CYS A 16 -55.34 4.91 -41.18
C CYS A 16 -56.06 5.30 -39.87
N ALA A 17 -55.86 6.53 -39.41
CA ALA A 17 -56.58 7.12 -38.30
C ALA A 17 -58.09 7.26 -38.57
N THR A 18 -58.94 7.16 -37.55
CA THR A 18 -59.88 8.23 -37.16
C THR A 18 -60.72 7.83 -35.94
N ALA A 19 -60.86 8.78 -35.02
CA ALA A 19 -61.70 8.74 -33.84
C ALA A 19 -63.18 8.96 -34.19
N TRP A 20 -64.10 8.35 -33.42
CA TRP A 20 -65.47 8.83 -33.23
C TRP A 20 -65.90 8.64 -31.77
N LEU A 21 -66.69 9.61 -31.32
CA LEU A 21 -67.10 9.94 -29.95
C LEU A 21 -68.62 9.75 -29.82
N LEU A 22 -69.14 9.72 -28.58
CA LEU A 22 -70.56 9.77 -28.12
C LEU A 22 -71.24 8.38 -27.99
N ALA A 23 -72.04 8.04 -26.96
CA ALA A 23 -72.85 8.87 -26.06
C ALA A 23 -73.12 8.21 -24.68
N ALA A 24 -73.45 9.10 -23.73
CA ALA A 24 -74.06 8.97 -22.40
C ALA A 24 -75.10 7.84 -22.17
N VAL A 25 -75.17 7.33 -20.92
CA VAL A 25 -76.40 7.33 -20.09
C VAL A 25 -76.01 7.33 -18.60
N VAL A 26 -76.65 8.24 -17.87
CA VAL A 26 -76.57 8.52 -16.43
C VAL A 26 -77.48 7.55 -15.66
N HIS A 27 -77.02 6.99 -14.52
CA HIS A 27 -77.85 6.76 -13.32
C HIS A 27 -76.99 6.78 -12.06
N SER A 28 -77.55 7.43 -11.04
CA SER A 28 -76.96 8.02 -9.84
C SER A 28 -76.90 7.09 -8.62
N GLY A 29 -75.87 7.25 -7.78
CA GLY A 29 -75.82 6.74 -6.39
C GLY A 29 -74.43 6.90 -5.71
N LEU A 30 -74.35 7.82 -4.73
CA LEU A 30 -73.21 8.25 -3.86
C LEU A 30 -72.40 7.11 -3.15
N PRO A 31 -71.20 7.34 -2.53
CA PRO A 31 -70.75 8.58 -1.83
C PRO A 31 -69.25 9.00 -1.94
N MET A 32 -69.01 10.21 -1.40
CA MET A 32 -67.75 10.87 -0.97
C MET A 32 -66.39 10.14 -1.12
N MET A 33 -65.45 10.78 -1.83
CA MET A 33 -64.05 10.96 -1.38
C MET A 33 -63.27 11.94 -2.28
N GLY A 34 -62.57 12.90 -1.65
CA GLY A 34 -61.29 13.48 -2.09
C GLY A 34 -61.20 14.25 -3.42
N MET A 35 -60.94 15.55 -3.35
CA MET A 35 -60.51 16.39 -4.47
C MET A 35 -59.31 15.81 -5.22
N VAL A 36 -59.45 15.56 -6.52
CA VAL A 36 -58.33 15.42 -7.46
C VAL A 36 -58.50 16.52 -8.52
N VAL A 37 -57.58 17.48 -8.54
CA VAL A 37 -57.47 18.49 -9.60
C VAL A 37 -56.80 17.81 -10.80
N PRO A 38 -57.44 17.72 -11.98
CA PRO A 38 -56.75 17.25 -13.17
C PRO A 38 -55.91 18.39 -13.74
N LEU A 39 -54.60 18.38 -13.47
CA LEU A 39 -53.64 19.12 -14.27
C LEU A 39 -53.55 18.46 -15.64
N THR A 40 -54.24 19.04 -16.61
CA THR A 40 -53.96 18.83 -18.04
C THR A 40 -52.53 19.26 -18.31
N ARG A 41 -51.62 18.28 -18.35
CA ARG A 41 -50.23 18.46 -18.76
C ARG A 41 -50.22 18.62 -20.28
N THR A 42 -50.19 19.86 -20.76
CA THR A 42 -49.75 20.16 -22.12
C THR A 42 -48.35 19.55 -22.28
N ALA A 43 -48.24 18.54 -23.13
CA ALA A 43 -46.96 18.02 -23.58
C ALA A 43 -46.29 19.10 -24.44
N ALA A 44 -45.55 19.99 -23.79
CA ALA A 44 -44.47 20.69 -24.44
C ALA A 44 -43.45 19.64 -24.84
N ALA A 45 -43.15 19.55 -26.13
CA ALA A 45 -42.06 18.74 -26.65
C ALA A 45 -40.77 19.24 -25.99
N ASP A 46 -40.22 18.44 -25.07
CA ASP A 46 -38.86 18.64 -24.56
C ASP A 46 -37.91 18.45 -25.75
N GLU A 47 -37.22 19.52 -26.13
CA GLU A 47 -36.04 19.44 -26.98
C GLU A 47 -35.03 18.47 -26.33
N PRO A 48 -34.30 17.66 -27.11
CA PRO A 48 -33.29 16.77 -26.57
C PRO A 48 -32.22 17.59 -25.84
N LYS A 49 -32.16 17.45 -24.51
CA LYS A 49 -31.10 18.03 -23.68
C LYS A 49 -29.76 17.44 -24.12
N THR A 50 -29.05 18.16 -24.97
CA THR A 50 -27.64 17.92 -25.28
C THR A 50 -26.80 18.33 -24.09
N GLY A 51 -26.42 17.36 -23.27
CA GLY A 51 -25.52 17.57 -22.15
C GLY A 51 -25.49 16.37 -21.23
N PHE A 52 -24.30 15.90 -20.85
CA PHE A 52 -24.13 14.85 -19.86
C PHE A 52 -24.79 15.26 -18.54
N ARG A 53 -25.27 14.28 -17.77
CA ARG A 53 -25.75 14.53 -16.39
C ARG A 53 -24.61 15.19 -15.61
N GLN A 54 -24.82 16.44 -15.18
CA GLN A 54 -23.95 17.06 -14.19
C GLN A 54 -24.01 16.21 -12.91
N LEU A 55 -22.86 15.70 -12.49
CA LEU A 55 -22.74 14.98 -11.23
C LEU A 55 -23.04 15.97 -10.09
N ALA A 56 -23.67 15.48 -9.02
CA ALA A 56 -23.91 16.31 -7.84
C ALA A 56 -22.56 16.78 -7.25
N PRO A 57 -22.48 18.00 -6.69
CA PRO A 57 -21.30 18.45 -5.95
C PRO A 57 -20.89 17.42 -4.89
N GLY A 58 -19.59 17.08 -4.82
CA GLY A 58 -19.03 16.13 -3.85
C GLY A 58 -18.94 14.67 -4.32
N VAL A 59 -19.49 14.31 -5.49
CA VAL A 59 -19.37 12.94 -6.05
C VAL A 59 -18.02 12.71 -6.73
N LEU A 60 -17.36 13.77 -7.17
CA LEU A 60 -16.10 13.75 -7.89
C LEU A 60 -15.06 14.52 -7.08
N THR A 61 -13.99 13.84 -6.67
CA THR A 61 -12.82 14.48 -6.06
C THR A 61 -11.96 15.04 -7.17
N VAL A 62 -11.68 16.35 -7.16
CA VAL A 62 -10.85 17.02 -8.15
C VAL A 62 -9.51 17.37 -7.51
N ILE A 63 -8.44 16.80 -8.06
CA ILE A 63 -7.07 17.05 -7.64
C ILE A 63 -6.51 18.19 -8.51
N PRO A 64 -6.11 19.32 -7.89
CA PRO A 64 -5.51 20.40 -8.65
C PRO A 64 -4.17 19.93 -9.26
N PRO A 65 -3.87 20.36 -10.49
CA PRO A 65 -2.59 20.07 -11.12
C PRO A 65 -1.43 20.63 -10.29
N ASN A 66 -0.32 19.89 -10.25
CA ASN A 66 0.81 20.29 -9.43
C ASN A 66 1.46 21.58 -9.92
N THR A 67 1.56 22.57 -9.04
CA THR A 67 2.29 23.83 -9.25
C THR A 67 3.60 23.89 -8.46
N SER A 68 3.88 22.92 -7.58
CA SER A 68 5.11 22.94 -6.78
C SER A 68 6.39 22.72 -7.62
N SER A 69 6.27 22.18 -8.83
CA SER A 69 7.34 22.04 -9.82
C SER A 69 7.58 23.30 -10.66
N ASP A 70 7.05 24.47 -10.26
CA ASP A 70 7.15 25.76 -10.97
C ASP A 70 8.58 26.24 -11.29
N SER A 71 9.61 25.63 -10.69
CA SER A 71 10.95 25.72 -11.24
C SER A 71 11.08 24.80 -12.48
N ASN A 72 10.53 25.25 -13.61
CA ASN A 72 10.76 24.59 -14.92
C ASN A 72 12.26 24.57 -15.30
N ALA A 73 13.06 25.36 -14.61
CA ALA A 73 14.51 25.36 -14.60
C ALA A 73 15.03 24.36 -13.57
N GLN A 74 15.43 23.18 -14.04
CA GLN A 74 16.24 22.29 -13.22
C GLN A 74 17.71 22.67 -13.41
N ARG A 75 18.47 22.77 -12.31
CA ARG A 75 19.91 22.97 -12.37
C ARG A 75 20.64 21.68 -11.99
N SER A 76 21.56 21.26 -12.84
CA SER A 76 22.37 20.06 -12.60
C SER A 76 23.69 20.16 -13.35
N ASP A 77 24.69 19.44 -12.88
CA ASP A 77 25.93 19.22 -13.61
C ASP A 77 25.68 18.28 -14.80
N LEU A 78 26.45 18.46 -15.88
CA LEU A 78 26.61 17.45 -16.94
C LEU A 78 27.66 16.43 -16.47
N LEU A 79 27.19 15.36 -15.82
CA LEU A 79 28.05 14.36 -15.17
C LEU A 79 29.00 13.68 -16.16
N GLU A 80 28.62 13.56 -17.43
CA GLU A 80 29.47 13.04 -18.51
C GLU A 80 30.71 13.89 -18.79
N ILE A 81 30.73 15.14 -18.32
CA ILE A 81 31.88 16.03 -18.44
C ILE A 81 32.54 16.16 -17.07
N THR A 82 31.77 16.43 -16.01
CA THR A 82 32.32 16.73 -14.67
C THR A 82 32.90 15.49 -13.98
N ARG A 83 32.38 14.29 -14.24
CA ARG A 83 32.85 13.03 -13.63
C ARG A 83 33.65 12.12 -14.56
N ARG A 84 33.30 12.05 -15.85
CA ARG A 84 33.97 11.15 -16.83
C ARG A 84 35.25 11.74 -17.43
N LEU A 85 35.39 13.07 -17.46
CA LEU A 85 36.54 13.75 -18.04
C LEU A 85 37.28 14.64 -17.02
N PRO A 86 37.62 14.14 -15.81
CA PRO A 86 38.29 14.96 -14.79
C PRO A 86 39.70 15.37 -15.24
N THR A 87 40.31 14.63 -16.16
CA THR A 87 41.60 14.98 -16.77
C THR A 87 41.55 16.24 -17.65
N LEU A 88 40.35 16.69 -18.03
CA LEU A 88 40.13 17.97 -18.71
C LEU A 88 39.91 19.12 -17.72
N ALA A 89 39.93 18.86 -16.40
CA ALA A 89 39.94 19.91 -15.39
C ALA A 89 41.33 20.54 -15.32
N TRP A 90 41.41 21.86 -15.49
CA TRP A 90 42.65 22.62 -15.38
C TRP A 90 42.34 24.05 -14.94
N THR A 91 43.29 24.71 -14.28
CA THR A 91 43.15 26.11 -13.86
C THR A 91 43.74 27.05 -14.92
N PRO A 92 42.95 27.91 -15.55
CA PRO A 92 43.45 28.86 -16.54
C PRO A 92 44.35 29.91 -15.93
N LYS A 93 45.52 30.14 -16.55
CA LYS A 93 46.48 31.18 -16.11
C LYS A 93 46.10 32.60 -16.52
N GLN A 94 45.29 32.75 -17.57
CA GLN A 94 44.98 34.04 -18.20
C GLN A 94 43.48 34.28 -18.41
N ALA A 95 42.63 33.27 -18.21
CA ALA A 95 41.18 33.36 -18.33
C ALA A 95 40.51 33.06 -16.99
N ALA A 96 39.24 33.43 -16.84
CA ALA A 96 38.47 33.08 -15.65
C ALA A 96 38.17 31.56 -15.60
N GLU A 97 38.12 30.99 -14.40
CA GLU A 97 37.92 29.53 -14.21
C GLU A 97 36.62 29.01 -14.85
N ASN A 98 35.55 29.82 -14.82
CA ASN A 98 34.25 29.54 -15.43
C ASN A 98 34.27 29.43 -16.96
N THR A 99 35.41 29.65 -17.61
CA THR A 99 35.59 29.48 -19.06
C THR A 99 36.05 28.07 -19.44
N THR A 100 36.50 27.26 -18.48
CA THR A 100 36.94 25.88 -18.72
C THR A 100 35.75 24.96 -19.04
N LEU A 101 36.01 23.87 -19.76
CA LEU A 101 34.97 22.91 -20.15
C LEU A 101 34.25 22.30 -18.93
N VAL A 102 35.02 21.91 -17.91
CA VAL A 102 34.47 21.30 -16.68
C VAL A 102 33.66 22.30 -15.87
N GLU A 103 34.14 23.53 -15.68
CA GLU A 103 33.36 24.54 -14.94
C GLU A 103 32.11 24.97 -15.72
N ARG A 104 32.18 25.03 -17.06
CA ARG A 104 30.99 25.30 -17.90
C ARG A 104 29.96 24.18 -17.85
N ALA A 105 30.37 22.96 -17.51
CA ALA A 105 29.48 21.81 -17.40
C ALA A 105 28.76 21.73 -16.04
N LYS A 106 29.18 22.54 -15.05
CA LYS A 106 28.53 22.59 -13.74
C LYS A 106 27.28 23.46 -13.75
N ASN A 107 26.31 23.11 -12.91
CA ASN A 107 25.13 23.91 -12.60
C ASN A 107 24.37 24.42 -13.84
N ARG A 108 24.29 23.57 -14.88
CA ARG A 108 23.60 23.89 -16.13
C ARG A 108 22.11 23.93 -15.88
N GLU A 109 21.49 24.94 -16.46
CA GLU A 109 20.04 25.10 -16.41
C GLU A 109 19.40 24.37 -17.60
N PHE A 110 18.43 23.52 -17.29
CA PHE A 110 17.62 22.80 -18.26
C PHE A 110 16.21 23.38 -18.21
N VAL A 111 15.89 24.21 -19.20
CA VAL A 111 14.56 24.81 -19.36
C VAL A 111 13.74 23.96 -20.32
N ARG A 112 12.52 23.63 -19.93
CA ARG A 112 11.55 22.91 -20.76
C ARG A 112 10.14 23.40 -20.49
N ASP A 113 9.24 23.07 -21.41
CA ASP A 113 7.81 23.26 -21.20
C ASP A 113 7.30 22.15 -20.27
N ILE A 114 6.62 22.52 -19.19
CA ILE A 114 6.03 21.59 -18.23
C ILE A 114 4.51 21.64 -18.36
N TRP A 115 3.87 20.48 -18.49
CA TRP A 115 2.41 20.34 -18.44
C TRP A 115 2.03 19.40 -17.31
N CYS A 116 0.86 19.66 -16.71
CA CYS A 116 0.25 18.79 -15.71
C CYS A 116 -1.25 18.76 -15.96
N LEU A 117 -1.80 17.55 -16.12
CA LEU A 117 -3.23 17.31 -16.29
C LEU A 117 -3.93 17.46 -14.95
N GLU A 118 -5.10 18.10 -14.96
CA GLU A 118 -6.02 18.03 -13.83
C GLU A 118 -6.60 16.62 -13.77
N PHE A 119 -6.52 16.00 -12.59
CA PHE A 119 -7.04 14.65 -12.35
C PHE A 119 -8.29 14.74 -11.47
N ALA A 120 -9.31 13.97 -11.79
CA ALA A 120 -10.48 13.85 -10.92
C ALA A 120 -10.97 12.42 -10.90
N PHE A 121 -11.55 11.96 -9.79
CA PHE A 121 -11.96 10.57 -9.66
C PHE A 121 -13.21 10.41 -8.79
N LYS A 122 -13.89 9.28 -9.00
CA LYS A 122 -14.84 8.74 -8.01
C LYS A 122 -14.11 7.70 -7.17
N PRO A 123 -14.45 7.50 -5.89
CA PRO A 123 -13.81 6.48 -5.07
C PRO A 123 -13.80 5.11 -5.76
N PRO A 124 -12.74 4.29 -5.59
CA PRO A 124 -12.66 2.97 -6.18
C PRO A 124 -13.83 2.07 -5.77
N ARG A 125 -14.17 1.14 -6.66
CA ARG A 125 -15.35 0.28 -6.52
C ARG A 125 -15.06 -1.16 -6.93
N LEU A 126 -15.93 -2.05 -6.47
CA LEU A 126 -15.91 -3.48 -6.74
C LEU A 126 -16.96 -3.85 -7.78
N ILE A 127 -16.66 -4.70 -8.76
CA ILE A 127 -17.67 -5.26 -9.67
C ILE A 127 -17.35 -6.70 -10.04
N ASP A 128 -18.38 -7.55 -10.05
CA ASP A 128 -18.24 -8.92 -10.54
C ASP A 128 -18.55 -9.00 -12.03
N VAL A 129 -17.59 -9.51 -12.81
CA VAL A 129 -17.69 -9.63 -14.26
C VAL A 129 -17.18 -10.99 -14.71
N ASP A 130 -17.75 -11.51 -15.79
CA ASP A 130 -17.24 -12.70 -16.45
C ASP A 130 -16.03 -12.31 -17.32
N VAL A 131 -14.85 -12.79 -16.94
CA VAL A 131 -13.58 -12.53 -17.60
C VAL A 131 -13.14 -13.79 -18.36
N PRO A 132 -12.69 -13.68 -19.61
CA PRO A 132 -12.18 -14.83 -20.36
C PRO A 132 -10.84 -15.30 -19.76
N THR A 133 -10.72 -16.59 -19.47
CA THR A 133 -9.49 -17.23 -18.98
C THR A 133 -8.63 -17.76 -20.12
N ARG A 134 -7.40 -18.15 -19.79
CA ARG A 134 -6.46 -18.77 -20.76
C ARG A 134 -6.99 -20.08 -21.34
N GLU A 135 -7.85 -20.79 -20.62
CA GLU A 135 -8.51 -22.02 -21.08
C GLU A 135 -9.75 -21.77 -21.97
N LEU A 136 -9.96 -20.54 -22.44
CA LEU A 136 -11.12 -20.12 -23.25
C LEU A 136 -12.47 -20.35 -22.53
N ARG A 137 -12.47 -20.29 -21.20
CA ARG A 137 -13.69 -20.34 -20.38
C ARG A 137 -13.96 -18.96 -19.79
N MET A 138 -15.23 -18.67 -19.52
CA MET A 138 -15.60 -17.49 -18.76
C MET A 138 -15.50 -17.81 -17.27
N GLN A 139 -14.76 -17.00 -16.53
CA GLN A 139 -14.69 -17.08 -15.08
C GLN A 139 -15.26 -15.80 -14.48
N ARG A 140 -16.21 -15.96 -13.57
CA ARG A 140 -16.70 -14.86 -12.74
C ARG A 140 -15.56 -14.41 -11.84
N LYS A 141 -15.08 -13.18 -12.02
CA LYS A 141 -14.04 -12.56 -11.19
C LYS A 141 -14.58 -11.28 -10.55
N ARG A 142 -14.16 -11.04 -9.31
CA ARG A 142 -14.27 -9.75 -8.64
C ARG A 142 -13.17 -8.83 -9.17
N LEU A 143 -13.55 -7.69 -9.71
CA LEU A 143 -12.63 -6.67 -10.22
C LEU A 143 -12.72 -5.42 -9.36
N TRP A 144 -11.57 -4.80 -9.14
CA TRP A 144 -11.47 -3.48 -8.54
C TRP A 144 -11.31 -2.47 -9.68
N TYR A 145 -12.00 -1.33 -9.61
CA TYR A 145 -11.87 -0.33 -10.66
C TYR A 145 -11.97 1.10 -10.12
N LEU A 146 -11.30 2.01 -10.83
CA LEU A 146 -11.31 3.45 -10.56
C LEU A 146 -11.81 4.18 -11.80
N VAL A 147 -12.91 4.93 -11.66
CA VAL A 147 -13.38 5.85 -12.69
C VAL A 147 -12.73 7.20 -12.48
N TYR A 148 -12.08 7.71 -13.53
CA TYR A 148 -11.38 8.98 -13.46
C TYR A 148 -11.67 9.86 -14.68
N ARG A 149 -11.36 11.15 -14.52
CA ARG A 149 -11.34 12.17 -15.56
C ARG A 149 -9.97 12.81 -15.58
N VAL A 150 -9.44 13.01 -16.78
CA VAL A 150 -8.28 13.88 -17.02
C VAL A 150 -8.71 15.08 -17.85
N ARG A 151 -8.23 16.27 -17.47
CA ARG A 151 -8.45 17.51 -18.22
C ARG A 151 -7.13 18.18 -18.54
N ASN A 152 -6.93 18.54 -19.80
CA ASN A 152 -5.76 19.30 -20.23
C ASN A 152 -5.97 20.79 -19.98
N ILE A 153 -5.22 21.34 -19.03
CA ILE A 153 -5.28 22.76 -18.63
C ILE A 153 -4.21 23.63 -19.31
N SER A 154 -3.57 23.14 -20.38
CA SER A 154 -2.38 23.71 -21.03
C SER A 154 -1.07 23.46 -20.26
N GLY A 155 0.05 23.64 -20.96
CA GLY A 155 1.38 23.62 -20.39
C GLY A 155 1.82 25.00 -19.91
N ARG A 156 3.04 25.07 -19.39
CA ARG A 156 3.71 26.28 -18.91
C ARG A 156 5.13 26.32 -19.46
N ARG A 157 5.59 27.50 -19.87
CA ARG A 157 6.93 27.75 -20.40
C ARG A 157 7.62 28.85 -19.59
N THR A 158 8.89 28.66 -19.27
CA THR A 158 9.72 29.74 -18.74
C THR A 158 10.32 30.54 -19.89
N VAL A 159 9.99 31.83 -19.92
CA VAL A 159 10.55 32.82 -20.83
C VAL A 159 11.62 33.60 -20.08
N ILE A 160 12.83 33.60 -20.63
CA ILE A 160 13.98 34.35 -20.10
C ILE A 160 14.12 35.62 -20.94
N ASP A 161 14.19 36.78 -20.28
CA ASP A 161 14.40 38.04 -20.96
C ASP A 161 15.80 38.06 -21.62
N LYS A 162 15.86 38.51 -22.88
CA LYS A 162 17.11 38.55 -23.65
C LYS A 162 18.08 39.64 -23.19
N SER A 163 17.57 40.70 -22.58
CA SER A 163 18.32 41.84 -22.08
C SER A 163 18.74 41.68 -20.62
N ASP A 164 17.92 41.01 -19.81
CA ASP A 164 18.26 40.63 -18.43
C ASP A 164 17.95 39.14 -18.17
N PRO A 165 18.96 38.25 -18.26
CA PRO A 165 18.79 36.82 -17.99
C PRO A 165 18.33 36.46 -16.56
N SER A 166 18.30 37.43 -15.64
CA SER A 166 17.74 37.26 -14.29
C SER A 166 16.22 37.48 -14.24
N ASP A 167 15.62 38.18 -15.21
CA ASP A 167 14.16 38.30 -15.35
C ASP A 167 13.58 37.04 -16.01
N ARG A 168 12.74 36.34 -15.25
CA ARG A 168 12.16 35.03 -15.61
C ARG A 168 10.66 35.09 -15.41
N LYS A 169 9.91 34.77 -16.46
CA LYS A 169 8.44 34.75 -16.42
C LYS A 169 7.92 33.39 -16.87
N THR A 170 6.87 32.91 -16.22
CA THR A 170 6.17 31.69 -16.62
C THR A 170 4.91 32.08 -17.38
N GLU A 171 4.76 31.58 -18.60
CA GLU A 171 3.62 31.84 -19.47
C GLU A 171 2.89 30.53 -19.80
N PRO A 172 1.55 30.54 -19.89
CA PRO A 172 0.79 29.39 -20.34
C PRO A 172 1.08 29.11 -21.83
N VAL A 173 1.21 27.83 -22.18
CA VAL A 173 1.39 27.38 -23.57
C VAL A 173 0.34 26.34 -23.92
N GLU A 174 -0.50 26.66 -24.90
CA GLU A 174 -1.47 25.71 -25.43
C GLU A 174 -0.73 24.60 -26.16
N MET A 175 -0.90 23.36 -25.69
CA MET A 175 -0.34 22.19 -26.34
C MET A 175 -1.24 20.97 -26.14
N PRO A 176 -1.43 20.14 -27.18
CA PRO A 176 -2.07 18.85 -27.02
C PRO A 176 -1.15 17.94 -26.19
N VAL A 177 -1.76 17.15 -25.30
CA VAL A 177 -1.03 16.25 -24.39
C VAL A 177 -1.47 14.82 -24.63
N ARG A 178 -0.51 13.92 -24.88
CA ARG A 178 -0.78 12.48 -24.87
C ARG A 178 -0.68 11.95 -23.46
N PHE A 179 -1.81 11.59 -22.87
CA PHE A 179 -1.85 10.93 -21.58
C PHE A 179 -1.58 9.44 -21.76
N VAL A 180 -0.45 8.95 -21.24
CA VAL A 180 -0.13 7.52 -21.18
C VAL A 180 -0.30 7.08 -19.73
N PRO A 181 -1.50 6.58 -19.36
CA PRO A 181 -1.78 6.21 -17.98
C PRO A 181 -0.94 5.03 -17.53
N HIS A 182 -0.40 5.14 -16.32
CA HIS A 182 0.20 4.02 -15.61
C HIS A 182 -0.32 4.04 -14.17
N PHE A 183 -1.25 3.13 -13.88
CA PHE A 183 -1.90 3.00 -12.59
C PHE A 183 -1.38 1.76 -11.88
N VAL A 184 -0.86 1.94 -10.67
CA VAL A 184 -0.42 0.85 -9.79
C VAL A 184 -1.18 0.96 -8.48
N LEU A 185 -1.93 -0.08 -8.13
CA LEU A 185 -2.53 -0.23 -6.81
C LEU A 185 -1.52 -0.92 -5.91
N GLU A 186 -1.21 -0.34 -4.78
CA GLU A 186 -0.12 -0.76 -3.90
C GLU A 186 -0.62 -0.87 -2.47
N SER A 187 -0.14 -1.86 -1.74
CA SER A 187 -0.41 -1.98 -0.31
C SER A 187 0.85 -2.41 0.42
N MET A 188 1.06 -1.83 1.60
CA MET A 188 2.12 -2.23 2.51
C MET A 188 1.61 -3.22 3.56
N GLU A 189 0.35 -3.62 3.54
CA GLU A 189 -0.27 -4.39 4.61
C GLU A 189 0.25 -5.84 4.68
N GLY A 190 0.71 -6.29 5.84
CA GLY A 190 0.97 -7.72 6.08
C GLY A 190 -0.34 -8.50 6.23
N LEU A 191 -0.59 -9.50 5.37
CA LEU A 191 -1.85 -10.26 5.38
C LEU A 191 -1.73 -11.60 6.12
N THR A 192 -0.52 -11.95 6.55
CA THR A 192 -0.24 -13.20 7.26
C THR A 192 0.77 -12.95 8.37
N GLU A 193 0.74 -13.75 9.44
CA GLU A 193 1.72 -13.64 10.53
C GLU A 193 3.17 -13.82 10.05
N ALA A 194 3.40 -14.55 8.94
CA ALA A 194 4.72 -14.78 8.38
C ALA A 194 5.30 -13.56 7.65
N GLU A 195 4.42 -12.71 7.11
CA GLU A 195 4.78 -11.48 6.40
C GLU A 195 5.06 -10.30 7.35
N GLY A 196 4.70 -10.43 8.63
CA GLY A 196 4.85 -9.36 9.63
C GLY A 196 3.78 -8.28 9.47
N GLU A 197 4.10 -7.07 9.92
CA GLU A 197 3.16 -5.94 9.88
C GLU A 197 3.08 -5.30 8.50
N THR A 198 4.19 -5.37 7.76
CA THR A 198 4.27 -4.79 6.43
C THR A 198 4.76 -5.77 5.39
N ALA A 199 4.01 -5.93 4.31
CA ALA A 199 4.43 -6.63 3.11
C ALA A 199 3.97 -5.91 1.85
N TYR A 200 4.94 -5.51 1.03
CA TYR A 200 4.67 -4.83 -0.22
C TYR A 200 3.90 -5.74 -1.20
N ARG A 201 2.80 -5.22 -1.74
CA ARG A 201 2.09 -5.78 -2.88
C ARG A 201 1.80 -4.69 -3.89
N GLY A 202 2.04 -4.98 -5.16
CA GLY A 202 1.75 -4.08 -6.27
C GLY A 202 0.92 -4.78 -7.34
N TYR A 203 -0.16 -4.13 -7.76
CA TYR A 203 -1.08 -4.58 -8.78
C TYR A 203 -1.12 -3.55 -9.91
N LEU A 204 -0.69 -3.98 -11.09
CA LEU A 204 -0.74 -3.14 -12.28
C LEU A 204 -2.14 -3.17 -12.90
N ASP A 205 -2.61 -2.02 -13.37
CA ASP A 205 -3.83 -1.92 -14.17
C ASP A 205 -3.83 -2.88 -15.38
N ARG A 206 -5.00 -3.46 -15.65
CA ARG A 206 -5.26 -4.45 -16.70
C ARG A 206 -6.35 -3.97 -17.64
N VAL A 207 -6.10 -4.12 -18.93
CA VAL A 207 -7.13 -3.90 -19.95
C VAL A 207 -8.06 -5.12 -19.99
N ILE A 208 -9.27 -4.98 -19.44
CA ILE A 208 -10.30 -6.02 -19.41
C ILE A 208 -11.55 -5.54 -20.19
N PRO A 209 -11.63 -5.80 -21.52
CA PRO A 209 -12.71 -5.28 -22.35
C PRO A 209 -14.12 -5.72 -21.91
N SER A 210 -14.26 -6.94 -21.35
CA SER A 210 -15.54 -7.45 -20.88
C SER A 210 -16.10 -6.67 -19.68
N ALA A 211 -15.26 -5.94 -18.93
CA ALA A 211 -15.65 -5.13 -17.78
C ALA A 211 -16.18 -3.74 -18.17
N MET A 212 -15.76 -3.18 -19.31
CA MET A 212 -16.11 -1.81 -19.71
C MET A 212 -17.62 -1.59 -19.87
N GLY A 213 -18.33 -2.55 -20.48
CA GLY A 213 -19.78 -2.48 -20.64
C GLY A 213 -20.56 -2.48 -19.32
N PRO A 214 -20.33 -3.47 -18.42
CA PRO A 214 -20.86 -3.48 -17.06
C PRO A 214 -20.55 -2.21 -16.26
N ILE A 215 -19.28 -1.77 -16.23
CA ILE A 215 -18.86 -0.56 -15.51
C ILE A 215 -19.60 0.66 -16.08
N ARG A 216 -19.64 0.83 -17.40
CA ARG A 216 -20.37 1.94 -18.04
C ARG A 216 -21.84 1.96 -17.66
N ARG A 217 -22.51 0.80 -17.62
CA ARG A 217 -23.92 0.70 -17.23
C ARG A 217 -24.15 1.11 -15.78
N ARG A 218 -23.24 0.74 -14.88
CA ARG A 218 -23.30 1.09 -13.45
C ARG A 218 -23.02 2.57 -13.21
N GLU A 219 -22.04 3.13 -13.91
CA GLU A 219 -21.50 4.46 -13.62
C GLU A 219 -22.25 5.59 -14.34
N ASP A 220 -22.30 5.53 -15.66
CA ASP A 220 -22.98 6.50 -16.52
C ASP A 220 -23.10 5.93 -17.95
N PRO A 221 -24.26 5.37 -18.33
CA PRO A 221 -24.47 4.81 -19.67
C PRO A 221 -24.27 5.85 -20.80
N SER A 222 -24.48 7.13 -20.51
CA SER A 222 -24.38 8.21 -21.49
C SER A 222 -22.94 8.62 -21.79
N ARG A 223 -21.99 8.23 -20.93
CA ARG A 223 -20.58 8.63 -21.03
C ARG A 223 -19.76 7.59 -21.75
N GLU A 224 -18.79 8.05 -22.53
CA GLU A 224 -17.75 7.18 -23.07
C GLU A 224 -16.64 7.02 -22.05
N PHE A 225 -16.26 5.76 -21.79
CA PHE A 225 -15.16 5.42 -20.91
C PHE A 225 -14.06 4.73 -21.72
N PHE A 226 -12.84 5.21 -21.55
CA PHE A 226 -11.66 4.65 -22.18
C PHE A 226 -10.92 3.74 -21.19
N ASP A 227 -10.51 2.55 -21.63
CA ASP A 227 -9.46 1.82 -20.92
C ASP A 227 -8.10 2.50 -21.11
N SER A 228 -7.08 2.09 -20.35
CA SER A 228 -5.75 2.71 -20.38
C SER A 228 -5.09 2.68 -21.76
N ALA A 229 -5.34 1.65 -22.58
CA ALA A 229 -4.79 1.56 -23.93
C ALA A 229 -5.48 2.56 -24.87
N SER A 230 -6.82 2.64 -24.82
CA SER A 230 -7.63 3.53 -25.64
C SER A 230 -7.43 5.00 -25.24
N MET A 231 -7.22 5.26 -23.94
CA MET A 231 -6.89 6.59 -23.42
C MET A 231 -5.61 7.15 -24.05
N ALA A 232 -4.59 6.30 -24.19
CA ALA A 232 -3.29 6.64 -24.77
C ALA A 232 -3.29 6.77 -26.30
N ALA A 233 -4.35 6.35 -26.98
CA ALA A 233 -4.39 6.26 -28.45
C ALA A 233 -4.39 7.61 -29.16
N SER A 234 -4.76 8.70 -28.49
CA SER A 234 -4.84 10.03 -29.10
C SER A 234 -4.53 11.14 -28.11
N ASP A 235 -4.14 12.31 -28.62
CA ASP A 235 -3.79 13.45 -27.77
C ASP A 235 -5.05 14.17 -27.28
N ILE A 236 -5.00 14.66 -26.04
CA ILE A 236 -6.06 15.49 -25.43
C ILE A 236 -5.77 16.94 -25.82
N PRO A 237 -6.65 17.61 -26.59
CA PRO A 237 -6.45 19.01 -26.96
C PRO A 237 -6.48 19.91 -25.72
N SER A 238 -5.89 21.11 -25.81
CA SER A 238 -5.99 22.08 -24.72
C SER A 238 -7.45 22.38 -24.39
N GLY A 239 -7.78 22.41 -23.09
CA GLY A 239 -9.14 22.56 -22.59
C GLY A 239 -10.01 21.29 -22.69
N GLY A 240 -9.55 20.27 -23.42
CA GLY A 240 -10.25 19.00 -23.58
C GLY A 240 -10.23 18.15 -22.32
N GLU A 241 -11.25 17.30 -22.17
CA GLU A 241 -11.35 16.31 -21.10
C GLU A 241 -11.65 14.92 -21.65
N ARG A 242 -11.24 13.88 -20.90
CA ARG A 242 -11.57 12.48 -21.18
C ARG A 242 -11.83 11.72 -19.89
N TRP A 243 -12.65 10.67 -20.00
CA TRP A 243 -13.04 9.81 -18.89
C TRP A 243 -12.47 8.41 -19.09
N GLY A 244 -11.75 7.93 -18.08
CA GLY A 244 -11.09 6.63 -18.13
C GLY A 244 -11.51 5.71 -17.00
N VAL A 245 -11.18 4.44 -17.17
CA VAL A 245 -11.35 3.40 -16.15
C VAL A 245 -10.03 2.64 -16.03
N ALA A 246 -9.46 2.61 -14.82
CA ALA A 246 -8.39 1.69 -14.45
C ALA A 246 -9.01 0.47 -13.77
N VAL A 247 -8.52 -0.73 -14.06
CA VAL A 247 -9.09 -1.99 -13.57
C VAL A 247 -7.98 -2.90 -13.05
N TRP A 248 -8.19 -3.49 -11.88
CA TRP A 248 -7.31 -4.48 -11.30
C TRP A 248 -8.05 -5.80 -11.08
N GLU A 249 -7.33 -6.90 -11.27
CA GLU A 249 -7.81 -8.26 -11.03
C GLU A 249 -6.94 -8.96 -9.98
N ASP A 250 -7.49 -10.02 -9.38
CA ASP A 250 -6.79 -10.91 -8.45
C ASP A 250 -6.16 -10.16 -7.24
N ILE A 251 -6.83 -9.09 -6.80
CA ILE A 251 -6.52 -8.37 -5.55
C ILE A 251 -6.84 -9.29 -4.37
N ASP A 252 -5.96 -9.34 -3.36
CA ASP A 252 -6.25 -10.12 -2.15
C ASP A 252 -7.43 -9.46 -1.41
N PRO A 253 -8.53 -10.18 -1.18
CA PRO A 253 -9.72 -9.61 -0.56
C PRO A 253 -9.48 -9.21 0.89
N ARG A 254 -8.38 -9.56 1.54
CA ARG A 254 -8.09 -9.15 2.93
C ARG A 254 -7.44 -7.78 3.05
N LEU A 255 -7.16 -7.11 1.92
CA LEU A 255 -6.49 -5.80 1.92
C LEU A 255 -7.42 -4.67 2.35
N ASP A 256 -7.12 -4.03 3.47
CA ASP A 256 -7.91 -2.92 3.99
C ASP A 256 -7.35 -1.57 3.58
N PHE A 257 -6.03 -1.48 3.43
CA PHE A 257 -5.34 -0.24 3.08
C PHE A 257 -4.59 -0.38 1.77
N PHE A 258 -4.76 0.60 0.89
CA PHE A 258 -4.03 0.63 -0.36
C PHE A 258 -3.91 2.06 -0.89
N SER A 259 -2.91 2.26 -1.73
CA SER A 259 -2.66 3.49 -2.44
C SER A 259 -2.74 3.24 -3.94
N ILE A 260 -3.20 4.22 -4.71
CA ILE A 260 -3.15 4.21 -6.17
C ILE A 260 -2.12 5.24 -6.61
N SER A 261 -1.02 4.75 -7.16
CA SER A 261 0.04 5.53 -7.79
C SER A 261 -0.28 5.74 -9.28
N ILE A 262 -0.32 6.99 -9.73
CA ILE A 262 -0.71 7.39 -11.10
C ILE A 262 0.45 8.13 -11.75
N ARG A 263 1.01 7.58 -12.84
CA ARG A 263 1.99 8.27 -13.68
C ARG A 263 1.39 8.74 -15.00
N GLY A 264 2.12 9.65 -15.67
CA GLY A 264 1.74 10.21 -16.97
C GLY A 264 0.89 11.47 -16.89
N LEU A 265 0.49 11.91 -15.68
CA LEU A 265 -0.27 13.14 -15.48
C LEU A 265 0.57 14.40 -15.68
N THR A 266 1.89 14.29 -15.65
CA THR A 266 2.83 15.40 -15.83
C THR A 266 4.09 14.91 -16.54
N ASN A 267 4.77 15.81 -17.25
CA ASN A 267 6.11 15.57 -17.80
C ASN A 267 7.23 16.11 -16.88
N ALA A 268 6.91 16.46 -15.64
CA ALA A 268 7.89 16.78 -14.62
C ALA A 268 8.76 15.54 -14.35
N ILE A 269 10.05 15.67 -14.64
CA ILE A 269 11.06 14.62 -14.40
C ILE A 269 12.11 15.18 -13.45
N ARG A 270 12.56 14.39 -12.49
CA ARG A 270 13.82 14.64 -11.80
C ARG A 270 14.83 13.59 -12.21
N TRP A 271 16.10 13.93 -12.11
CA TRP A 271 17.17 12.97 -12.28
C TRP A 271 18.17 13.10 -11.15
N ARG A 272 18.77 11.98 -10.78
CA ARG A 272 19.85 11.91 -9.79
C ARG A 272 20.90 10.92 -10.27
N GLU A 273 22.07 11.00 -9.67
CA GLU A 273 23.08 9.95 -9.80
C GLU A 273 22.58 8.67 -9.11
N GLN A 274 22.74 7.52 -9.75
CA GLN A 274 22.39 6.24 -9.13
C GLN A 274 23.30 5.98 -7.90
N PRO A 275 22.78 5.40 -6.81
CA PRO A 275 23.61 4.99 -5.69
C PRO A 275 24.74 4.06 -6.14
N GLY A 276 25.99 4.43 -5.86
CA GLY A 276 27.17 3.62 -6.25
C GLY A 276 27.59 3.73 -7.71
N ALA A 277 27.07 4.72 -8.45
CA ALA A 277 27.38 4.99 -9.85
C ALA A 277 28.89 5.00 -10.15
N LYS A 278 29.28 4.36 -11.27
CA LYS A 278 30.66 4.32 -11.76
C LYS A 278 30.75 4.86 -13.18
N PHE A 279 31.23 6.09 -13.30
CA PHE A 279 31.42 6.75 -14.59
C PHE A 279 32.64 6.20 -15.34
N ALA A 280 32.46 5.08 -16.05
CA ALA A 280 33.47 4.51 -16.94
C ALA A 280 33.46 5.17 -18.33
N GLY A 281 34.64 5.22 -18.95
CA GLY A 281 34.86 5.89 -20.24
C GLY A 281 34.17 5.26 -21.45
N ASN A 282 33.51 4.10 -21.31
CA ASN A 282 32.82 3.37 -22.38
C ASN A 282 31.28 3.36 -22.23
N LEU A 283 30.73 3.95 -21.17
CA LEU A 283 29.29 3.95 -20.92
C LEU A 283 28.57 5.02 -21.77
N PRO A 284 27.31 4.78 -22.19
CA PRO A 284 26.51 5.79 -22.85
C PRO A 284 26.19 6.97 -21.89
N PRO A 285 25.95 8.18 -22.41
CA PRO A 285 25.43 9.30 -21.61
C PRO A 285 24.16 8.91 -20.85
N GLY A 286 24.02 9.37 -19.61
CA GLY A 286 22.90 9.01 -18.73
C GLY A 286 22.88 7.58 -18.18
N ALA A 287 23.83 6.70 -18.50
CA ALA A 287 23.83 5.30 -18.02
C ALA A 287 23.80 5.15 -16.49
N GLU A 288 24.43 6.09 -15.81
CA GLU A 288 24.58 6.12 -14.35
C GLU A 288 23.61 7.11 -13.69
N MET A 289 22.63 7.60 -14.46
CA MET A 289 21.58 8.48 -13.97
C MET A 289 20.28 7.69 -13.78
N GLU A 290 19.55 8.10 -12.75
CA GLU A 290 18.21 7.61 -12.50
C GLU A 290 17.22 8.74 -12.77
N HIS A 291 16.15 8.44 -13.51
CA HIS A 291 15.13 9.40 -13.86
C HIS A 291 13.81 9.03 -13.18
N ALA A 292 13.21 9.95 -12.45
CA ALA A 292 11.87 9.79 -11.86
C ALA A 292 10.88 10.71 -12.55
N LEU A 293 9.74 10.16 -12.93
CA LEU A 293 8.56 10.93 -13.28
C LEU A 293 7.76 11.23 -12.02
N GLU A 294 7.28 12.45 -11.93
CA GLU A 294 6.34 12.82 -10.89
C GLU A 294 5.03 12.03 -11.06
N SER A 295 4.56 11.47 -9.95
CA SER A 295 3.41 10.59 -9.85
C SER A 295 2.44 11.16 -8.83
N LEU A 296 1.14 11.01 -9.08
CA LEU A 296 0.11 11.31 -8.09
C LEU A 296 -0.15 10.04 -7.27
N ARG A 297 -0.01 10.13 -5.94
CA ARG A 297 -0.42 9.08 -5.01
C ARG A 297 -1.76 9.47 -4.37
N LEU A 298 -2.69 8.53 -4.37
CA LEU A 298 -4.00 8.62 -3.71
C LEU A 298 -4.10 7.50 -2.69
N ASP A 299 -4.53 7.77 -1.46
CA ASP A 299 -4.64 6.76 -0.41
C ASP A 299 -6.12 6.41 -0.15
N PHE A 300 -6.39 5.12 0.08
CA PHE A 300 -7.74 4.58 0.26
C PHE A 300 -7.77 3.56 1.38
N TRP A 301 -8.96 3.39 1.95
CA TRP A 301 -9.22 2.36 2.94
C TRP A 301 -10.60 1.72 2.75
N ARG A 302 -10.73 0.47 3.19
CA ARG A 302 -11.98 -0.28 3.24
C ARG A 302 -12.09 -1.07 4.54
N PRO A 303 -13.27 -1.14 5.18
CA PRO A 303 -13.50 -2.07 6.28
C PRO A 303 -13.31 -3.52 5.81
N GLY A 304 -12.41 -4.25 6.48
CA GLY A 304 -12.10 -5.64 6.19
C GLY A 304 -13.22 -6.60 6.59
N ASP A 305 -14.29 -6.64 5.81
CA ASP A 305 -15.30 -7.68 5.90
C ASP A 305 -14.99 -8.79 4.90
N ASP A 306 -14.12 -9.73 5.29
CA ASP A 306 -13.79 -10.96 4.54
C ASP A 306 -15.03 -11.82 4.20
N LYS A 307 -16.14 -11.58 4.91
CA LYS A 307 -17.35 -12.43 4.86
C LYS A 307 -18.51 -11.80 4.10
N ASP A 308 -18.54 -10.47 3.99
CA ASP A 308 -19.63 -9.71 3.40
C ASP A 308 -19.06 -8.47 2.70
N GLU A 309 -18.42 -8.64 1.54
CA GLU A 309 -18.03 -7.56 0.60
C GLU A 309 -19.28 -6.91 -0.03
N VAL A 310 -20.20 -6.42 0.81
CA VAL A 310 -21.47 -5.81 0.41
C VAL A 310 -21.27 -4.32 0.13
N GLU A 311 -20.26 -3.70 0.76
CA GLU A 311 -19.90 -2.31 0.48
C GLU A 311 -19.14 -2.23 -0.85
N GLU A 312 -19.84 -1.83 -1.90
CA GLU A 312 -19.26 -1.74 -3.24
C GLU A 312 -18.40 -0.48 -3.46
N GLU A 313 -18.27 0.39 -2.45
CA GLU A 313 -17.54 1.68 -2.49
C GLU A 313 -16.44 1.73 -1.41
N MET A 314 -15.23 2.08 -1.82
CA MET A 314 -14.08 2.25 -0.92
C MET A 314 -13.99 3.71 -0.45
N SER A 315 -13.47 3.92 0.75
CA SER A 315 -13.34 5.25 1.34
C SER A 315 -12.00 5.91 0.99
N VAL A 316 -12.00 7.23 0.85
CA VAL A 316 -10.76 8.02 0.71
C VAL A 316 -10.02 8.01 2.05
N GLY A 317 -8.77 7.59 2.01
CA GLY A 317 -7.86 7.62 3.16
C GLY A 317 -7.05 8.91 3.20
N TYR A 318 -6.08 8.96 4.10
CA TYR A 318 -5.08 10.03 4.15
C TYR A 318 -3.70 9.46 4.45
N ALA A 319 -2.66 10.21 4.10
CA ALA A 319 -1.28 9.81 4.36
C ALA A 319 -1.03 9.53 5.86
N GLY A 320 -0.43 8.38 6.17
CA GLY A 320 -0.16 7.92 7.53
C GLY A 320 -1.32 7.15 8.20
N MET A 321 -2.49 7.01 7.55
CA MET A 321 -3.65 6.33 8.15
C MET A 321 -3.37 4.86 8.47
N PHE A 322 -2.79 4.12 7.51
CA PHE A 322 -2.42 2.71 7.68
C PHE A 322 -1.48 2.54 8.87
N GLU A 323 -0.46 3.38 8.96
CA GLU A 323 0.55 3.31 10.01
C GLU A 323 -0.05 3.63 11.37
N ARG A 324 -0.89 4.68 11.48
CA ARG A 324 -1.59 5.03 12.74
C ARG A 324 -2.49 3.90 13.22
N LEU A 325 -3.29 3.33 12.33
CA LEU A 325 -4.21 2.24 12.67
C LEU A 325 -3.45 0.96 13.03
N THR A 326 -2.37 0.63 12.31
CA THR A 326 -1.50 -0.51 12.62
C THR A 326 -0.84 -0.36 13.99
N LEU A 327 -0.22 0.80 14.26
CA LEU A 327 0.45 1.07 15.54
C LEU A 327 -0.55 1.07 16.70
N GLY A 328 -1.69 1.73 16.56
CA GLY A 328 -2.72 1.74 17.60
C GLY A 328 -3.41 0.39 17.80
N GLY A 329 -3.64 -0.35 16.72
CA GLY A 329 -4.17 -1.72 16.77
C GLY A 329 -3.29 -2.65 17.59
N LYS A 330 -1.95 -2.55 17.47
CA LYS A 330 -1.00 -3.27 18.32
C LYS A 330 -1.17 -2.96 19.81
N LEU A 331 -1.38 -1.69 20.16
CA LEU A 331 -1.58 -1.28 21.56
C LEU A 331 -2.87 -1.88 22.11
N LEU A 332 -3.97 -1.80 21.35
CA LEU A 332 -5.27 -2.35 21.73
C LEU A 332 -5.22 -3.88 21.86
N GLU A 333 -4.54 -4.55 20.93
CA GLU A 333 -4.32 -5.99 21.03
C GLU A 333 -3.52 -6.33 22.28
N ALA A 334 -2.38 -5.69 22.51
CA ALA A 334 -1.53 -5.95 23.67
C ALA A 334 -2.29 -5.74 24.99
N LEU A 335 -3.14 -4.71 25.09
CA LEU A 335 -3.95 -4.42 26.28
C LEU A 335 -5.06 -5.46 26.52
N SER A 336 -5.68 -5.96 25.46
CA SER A 336 -6.81 -6.90 25.57
C SER A 336 -6.36 -8.35 25.76
N ARG A 337 -5.20 -8.73 25.20
CA ARG A 337 -4.72 -10.12 25.17
C ARG A 337 -4.62 -10.79 26.54
N PRO A 338 -4.06 -10.19 27.61
CA PRO A 338 -3.85 -10.87 28.88
C PRO A 338 -5.15 -11.37 29.52
N GLY A 339 -6.25 -10.63 29.36
CA GLY A 339 -7.57 -11.04 29.83
C GLY A 339 -8.12 -12.26 29.08
N ILE A 340 -7.77 -12.42 27.80
CA ILE A 340 -8.21 -13.52 26.93
C ILE A 340 -7.42 -14.80 27.25
N VAL A 341 -6.10 -14.71 27.34
CA VAL A 341 -5.21 -15.87 27.55
C VAL A 341 -4.88 -16.15 29.02
N LYS A 342 -5.45 -15.35 29.95
CA LYS A 342 -5.26 -15.42 31.40
C LYS A 342 -3.78 -15.34 31.82
N SER A 343 -3.04 -14.41 31.23
CA SER A 343 -1.63 -14.16 31.55
C SER A 343 -1.45 -12.91 32.42
N GLN A 344 -0.26 -12.79 33.02
CA GLN A 344 0.22 -11.59 33.74
C GLN A 344 1.61 -11.23 33.20
N PRO A 345 1.70 -10.76 31.94
CA PRO A 345 2.95 -10.79 31.19
C PRO A 345 4.05 -9.93 31.81
N VAL A 346 3.71 -8.73 32.31
CA VAL A 346 4.72 -7.83 32.89
C VAL A 346 5.31 -8.41 34.18
N ALA A 347 4.48 -8.99 35.05
CA ALA A 347 4.94 -9.69 36.25
C ALA A 347 5.78 -10.92 35.88
N GLY A 348 5.36 -11.71 34.89
CA GLY A 348 6.13 -12.86 34.40
C GLY A 348 7.49 -12.49 33.82
N LEU A 349 7.59 -11.37 33.08
CA LEU A 349 8.87 -10.85 32.59
C LEU A 349 9.78 -10.41 33.74
N ALA A 350 9.22 -9.76 34.76
CA ALA A 350 9.96 -9.38 35.96
C ALA A 350 10.50 -10.60 36.73
N GLU A 351 9.72 -11.69 36.84
CA GLU A 351 10.16 -12.96 37.43
C GLU A 351 11.31 -13.62 36.64
N LEU A 352 11.35 -13.42 35.32
CA LEU A 352 12.47 -13.85 34.47
C LEU A 352 13.68 -12.91 34.54
N GLY A 353 13.58 -11.78 35.23
CA GLY A 353 14.59 -10.72 35.25
C GLY A 353 14.82 -10.12 33.85
N LEU A 354 13.76 -10.02 33.06
CA LEU A 354 13.78 -9.42 31.72
C LEU A 354 13.03 -8.09 31.74
N THR A 355 13.65 -7.06 31.17
CA THR A 355 12.98 -5.79 30.85
C THR A 355 12.44 -5.82 29.43
N TRP A 356 11.54 -4.90 29.05
CA TRP A 356 11.15 -4.78 27.63
C TRP A 356 12.36 -4.43 26.76
N ALA A 357 13.31 -3.65 27.28
CA ALA A 357 14.52 -3.22 26.60
C ALA A 357 15.50 -4.38 26.31
N ASP A 358 15.38 -5.48 27.06
CA ASP A 358 16.09 -6.74 26.82
C ASP A 358 15.54 -7.54 25.64
N LEU A 359 14.31 -7.24 25.23
CA LEU A 359 13.55 -7.94 24.18
C LEU A 359 13.42 -7.10 22.90
N VAL A 360 14.15 -5.98 22.82
CA VAL A 360 14.26 -5.17 21.59
C VAL A 360 15.39 -5.72 20.74
N VAL A 361 15.09 -6.06 19.48
CA VAL A 361 16.09 -6.42 18.47
C VAL A 361 16.58 -5.13 17.82
N GLN A 362 17.88 -4.82 17.94
CA GLN A 362 18.44 -3.53 17.52
C GLN A 362 18.81 -3.45 16.03
N ASP A 363 19.04 -4.58 15.36
CA ASP A 363 19.53 -4.63 13.98
C ASP A 363 18.37 -4.78 12.98
N TRP A 364 17.54 -3.73 12.89
CA TRP A 364 16.59 -3.62 11.78
C TRP A 364 17.34 -3.11 10.53
N ASP A 365 17.33 -3.94 9.47
CA ASP A 365 17.85 -3.59 8.15
C ASP A 365 16.68 -3.23 7.23
N GLU A 366 16.62 -1.96 6.80
CA GLU A 366 15.63 -1.44 5.84
C GLU A 366 15.61 -2.26 4.54
N GLY A 367 16.77 -2.74 4.08
CA GLY A 367 16.90 -3.52 2.85
C GLY A 367 16.29 -4.93 2.95
N ALA A 368 16.09 -5.46 4.16
CA ALA A 368 15.50 -6.79 4.36
C ALA A 368 13.97 -6.81 4.09
N VAL A 369 13.30 -5.66 4.16
CA VAL A 369 11.84 -5.55 3.93
C VAL A 369 11.49 -5.84 2.46
N ALA A 370 12.37 -5.46 1.51
CA ALA A 370 12.17 -5.69 0.08
C ALA A 370 12.13 -7.19 -0.30
N ASP A 371 12.81 -8.05 0.46
CA ASP A 371 12.84 -9.51 0.28
C ASP A 371 11.92 -10.26 1.28
N GLY A 372 11.04 -9.53 1.99
CA GLY A 372 10.12 -10.11 2.99
C GLY A 372 10.82 -10.62 4.26
N GLY A 373 12.06 -10.18 4.51
CA GLY A 373 12.82 -10.47 5.72
C GLY A 373 12.39 -9.57 6.89
N VAL A 374 11.34 -9.97 7.61
CA VAL A 374 10.97 -9.29 8.86
C VAL A 374 12.01 -9.64 9.93
N GLY A 375 12.49 -8.61 10.64
CA GLY A 375 13.31 -8.76 11.84
C GLY A 375 12.58 -9.67 12.83
N SER A 376 13.15 -10.85 13.07
CA SER A 376 12.41 -11.94 13.70
C SER A 376 12.42 -11.80 15.22
N GLU A 377 11.25 -11.93 15.84
CA GLU A 377 11.10 -11.98 17.31
C GLU A 377 11.64 -13.29 17.91
N LEU A 378 12.23 -14.18 17.10
CA LEU A 378 12.77 -15.47 17.56
C LEU A 378 13.96 -15.30 18.50
N LEU A 379 14.80 -14.27 18.34
CA LEU A 379 15.89 -14.01 19.32
C LEU A 379 15.33 -13.60 20.68
N SER A 380 14.33 -12.73 20.70
CA SER A 380 13.60 -12.35 21.92
C SER A 380 13.01 -13.58 22.57
N LEU A 381 12.35 -14.45 21.78
CA LEU A 381 11.80 -15.72 22.26
C LEU A 381 12.89 -16.65 22.79
N ALA A 382 13.99 -16.84 22.06
CA ALA A 382 15.12 -17.66 22.48
C ALA A 382 15.69 -17.19 23.83
N LYS A 383 15.83 -15.88 24.02
CA LYS A 383 16.29 -15.27 25.28
C LYS A 383 15.32 -15.55 26.43
N ALA A 384 14.01 -15.39 26.20
CA ALA A 384 13.00 -15.73 27.19
C ALA A 384 13.00 -17.23 27.56
N VAL A 385 13.08 -18.12 26.56
CA VAL A 385 13.17 -19.57 26.78
C VAL A 385 14.43 -19.94 27.56
N GLN A 386 15.57 -19.31 27.26
CA GLN A 386 16.80 -19.55 28.01
C GLN A 386 16.66 -19.13 29.47
N LYS A 387 16.04 -17.97 29.75
CA LYS A 387 15.77 -17.55 31.13
C LYS A 387 14.85 -18.52 31.88
N ILE A 388 13.85 -19.09 31.21
CA ILE A 388 13.01 -20.14 31.79
C ILE A 388 13.83 -21.41 32.06
N ALA A 389 14.74 -21.78 31.15
CA ALA A 389 15.62 -22.94 31.31
C ALA A 389 16.59 -22.79 32.50
N ASP A 390 17.04 -21.56 32.77
CA ASP A 390 17.96 -21.22 33.86
C ASP A 390 17.30 -21.30 35.26
N ILE A 391 15.96 -21.35 35.33
CA ILE A 391 15.24 -21.58 36.59
C ILE A 391 15.60 -22.97 37.12
N LYS A 392 16.28 -23.01 38.27
CA LYS A 392 16.79 -24.25 38.89
C LYS A 392 15.66 -25.20 39.31
N GLU A 393 14.57 -24.65 39.85
CA GLU A 393 13.42 -25.44 40.28
C GLU A 393 12.48 -25.72 39.10
N SER A 394 12.40 -26.97 38.66
CA SER A 394 11.61 -27.36 37.49
C SER A 394 10.10 -27.10 37.65
N THR A 395 9.58 -27.21 38.87
CA THR A 395 8.18 -26.92 39.23
C THR A 395 7.84 -25.43 39.11
N ALA A 396 8.82 -24.54 39.27
CA ALA A 396 8.62 -23.09 39.14
C ALA A 396 8.54 -22.61 37.69
N ARG A 397 9.00 -23.40 36.71
CA ARG A 397 8.99 -23.02 35.28
C ARG A 397 7.59 -22.87 34.71
N GLY A 398 6.69 -23.80 35.06
CA GLY A 398 5.32 -23.82 34.53
C GLY A 398 4.49 -22.58 34.90
N PRO A 399 4.48 -22.14 36.17
CA PRO A 399 3.87 -20.87 36.57
C PRO A 399 4.42 -19.67 35.81
N VAL A 400 5.74 -19.54 35.66
CA VAL A 400 6.38 -18.42 34.94
C VAL A 400 5.99 -18.40 33.46
N VAL A 401 5.96 -19.57 32.81
CA VAL A 401 5.49 -19.69 31.41
C VAL A 401 4.04 -19.23 31.27
N ARG A 402 3.14 -19.61 32.20
CA ARG A 402 1.74 -19.14 32.18
C ARG A 402 1.63 -17.65 32.47
N ALA A 403 2.46 -17.12 33.36
CA ALA A 403 2.48 -15.69 33.63
C ALA A 403 2.82 -14.89 32.38
N VAL A 404 3.81 -15.31 31.59
CA VAL A 404 4.20 -14.60 30.36
C VAL A 404 3.26 -14.91 29.17
N PHE A 405 3.01 -16.19 28.90
CA PHE A 405 2.39 -16.64 27.64
C PHE A 405 0.96 -17.18 27.80
N GLY A 406 0.41 -17.20 29.02
CA GLY A 406 -0.91 -17.75 29.31
C GLY A 406 -0.97 -19.28 29.26
N ASP A 407 -2.18 -19.81 29.43
CA ASP A 407 -2.42 -21.26 29.44
C ASP A 407 -2.11 -21.90 28.07
N LEU A 408 -2.52 -21.24 26.98
CA LEU A 408 -2.23 -21.70 25.62
C LEU A 408 -0.73 -21.71 25.34
N GLY A 409 0.00 -20.67 25.77
CA GLY A 409 1.44 -20.61 25.62
C GLY A 409 2.15 -21.77 26.31
N PHE A 410 1.70 -22.15 27.51
CA PHE A 410 2.20 -23.34 28.19
C PHE A 410 2.02 -24.62 27.37
N GLU A 411 0.82 -24.83 26.81
CA GLU A 411 0.55 -25.98 25.92
C GLU A 411 1.45 -25.95 24.67
N TYR A 412 1.71 -24.76 24.12
CA TYR A 412 2.55 -24.60 22.93
C TYR A 412 4.00 -25.00 23.22
N PHE A 413 4.53 -24.66 24.39
CA PHE A 413 5.85 -25.11 24.83
C PHE A 413 5.92 -26.64 24.96
N GLU A 414 4.88 -27.29 25.49
CA GLU A 414 4.81 -28.75 25.57
C GLU A 414 4.76 -29.40 24.18
N GLU A 415 3.94 -28.86 23.27
CA GLU A 415 3.84 -29.35 21.90
C GLU A 415 5.16 -29.23 21.14
N LEU A 416 5.84 -28.08 21.25
CA LEU A 416 7.14 -27.86 20.59
C LEU A 416 8.24 -28.75 21.18
N SER A 417 8.29 -28.89 22.50
CA SER A 417 9.24 -29.79 23.17
C SER A 417 9.00 -31.24 22.76
N ARG A 418 7.73 -31.66 22.69
CA ARG A 418 7.33 -32.99 22.22
C ARG A 418 7.67 -33.18 20.75
N ALA A 419 7.46 -32.19 19.90
CA ALA A 419 7.79 -32.27 18.47
C ALA A 419 9.30 -32.48 18.24
N LEU A 420 10.16 -31.92 19.09
CA LEU A 420 11.60 -32.12 19.01
C LEU A 420 12.09 -33.47 19.55
N ALA A 421 11.46 -33.99 20.61
CA ALA A 421 11.97 -35.17 21.33
C ALA A 421 11.19 -36.47 21.07
N ALA A 422 9.89 -36.41 20.78
CA ALA A 422 9.04 -37.59 20.72
C ALA A 422 9.22 -38.38 19.41
N PRO A 423 8.85 -39.68 19.39
CA PRO A 423 8.82 -40.47 18.16
C PRO A 423 7.89 -39.84 17.12
N VAL A 424 8.35 -39.76 15.87
CA VAL A 424 7.59 -39.29 14.70
C VAL A 424 7.74 -40.30 13.56
N SER A 425 7.06 -40.11 12.44
CA SER A 425 7.22 -40.99 11.28
C SER A 425 8.69 -41.03 10.81
N PRO A 426 9.17 -42.15 10.22
CA PRO A 426 10.57 -42.30 9.82
C PRO A 426 11.09 -41.17 8.92
N GLU A 427 10.27 -40.73 7.97
CA GLU A 427 10.60 -39.60 7.07
C GLU A 427 10.78 -38.29 7.83
N ARG A 428 9.89 -38.00 8.79
CA ARG A 428 10.00 -36.79 9.63
C ARG A 428 11.16 -36.88 10.61
N ASP A 429 11.46 -38.06 11.15
CA ASP A 429 12.59 -38.24 12.06
C ASP A 429 13.91 -38.02 11.32
N ALA A 430 14.03 -38.49 10.07
CA ALA A 430 15.20 -38.24 9.23
C ALA A 430 15.41 -36.73 8.98
N ALA A 431 14.36 -36.02 8.55
CA ALA A 431 14.43 -34.56 8.32
C ALA A 431 14.77 -33.78 9.60
N ARG A 432 14.12 -34.12 10.73
CA ARG A 432 14.38 -33.52 12.04
C ARG A 432 15.83 -33.75 12.50
N ARG A 433 16.35 -34.98 12.40
CA ARG A 433 17.74 -35.31 12.77
C ARG A 433 18.75 -34.57 11.89
N GLN A 434 18.48 -34.47 10.60
CA GLN A 434 19.30 -33.67 9.69
C GLN A 434 19.32 -32.19 10.11
N ALA A 435 18.15 -31.63 10.45
CA ALA A 435 18.05 -30.25 10.91
C ALA A 435 18.79 -30.03 12.25
N LEU A 436 18.62 -30.92 13.23
CA LEU A 436 19.29 -30.87 14.54
C LEU A 436 20.82 -31.00 14.41
N THR A 437 21.30 -31.92 13.57
CA THR A 437 22.74 -32.10 13.33
C THR A 437 23.36 -30.83 12.75
N GLY A 438 22.64 -30.16 11.83
CA GLY A 438 23.08 -28.90 11.23
C GLY A 438 23.26 -27.74 12.22
N ILE A 439 22.74 -27.86 13.44
CA ILE A 439 22.90 -26.86 14.51
C ILE A 439 23.67 -27.43 15.72
N GLY A 440 24.29 -28.61 15.57
CA GLY A 440 25.04 -29.28 16.62
C GLY A 440 24.18 -29.69 17.83
N LEU A 441 22.99 -30.22 17.58
CA LEU A 441 22.15 -30.88 18.60
C LEU A 441 21.99 -32.36 18.27
N SER A 442 22.04 -33.22 19.29
CA SER A 442 21.67 -34.63 19.18
C SER A 442 20.27 -34.87 19.76
N PRO A 443 19.53 -35.90 19.31
CA PRO A 443 18.23 -36.25 19.88
C PRO A 443 18.27 -36.50 21.39
N GLU A 444 19.37 -37.06 21.89
CA GLU A 444 19.58 -37.31 23.32
C GLU A 444 19.73 -36.01 24.11
N ALA A 445 20.49 -35.05 23.57
CA ALA A 445 20.64 -33.72 24.17
C ALA A 445 19.30 -32.97 24.23
N VAL A 446 18.49 -33.10 23.18
CA VAL A 446 17.12 -32.55 23.11
C VAL A 446 16.23 -33.14 24.21
N GLY A 447 16.28 -34.46 24.41
CA GLY A 447 15.50 -35.14 25.45
C GLY A 447 15.92 -34.75 26.87
N GLN A 448 17.22 -34.52 27.11
CA GLN A 448 17.73 -34.16 28.43
C GLN A 448 17.47 -32.69 28.79
N LYS A 449 17.57 -31.78 27.81
CA LYS A 449 17.51 -30.32 27.99
C LYS A 449 16.58 -29.70 26.95
N PRO A 450 15.26 -29.93 27.03
CA PRO A 450 14.31 -29.51 25.99
C PRO A 450 14.23 -27.99 25.81
N LEU A 451 14.23 -27.21 26.90
CA LEU A 451 14.15 -25.75 26.82
C LEU A 451 15.44 -25.12 26.27
N GLU A 452 16.62 -25.56 26.71
CA GLU A 452 17.91 -25.09 26.16
C GLU A 452 18.00 -25.43 24.66
N SER A 453 17.49 -26.61 24.28
CA SER A 453 17.45 -27.04 22.88
C SER A 453 16.48 -26.19 22.04
N LEU A 454 15.31 -25.84 22.59
CA LEU A 454 14.36 -24.92 21.94
C LEU A 454 14.99 -23.54 21.71
N ALA A 455 15.63 -22.96 22.73
CA ALA A 455 16.31 -21.68 22.60
C ALA A 455 17.36 -21.71 21.47
N LYS A 456 18.18 -22.77 21.42
CA LYS A 456 19.18 -22.96 20.35
C LYS A 456 18.56 -23.13 18.97
N VAL A 457 17.43 -23.84 18.85
CA VAL A 457 16.69 -23.97 17.59
C VAL A 457 16.18 -22.60 17.12
N PHE A 458 15.58 -21.81 18.01
CA PHE A 458 15.07 -20.48 17.66
C PHE A 458 16.19 -19.54 17.20
N THR A 459 17.33 -19.51 17.89
CA THR A 459 18.51 -18.74 17.43
C THR A 459 19.01 -19.19 16.05
N ALA A 460 19.01 -20.50 15.78
CA ALA A 460 19.47 -21.00 14.48
C ALA A 460 18.50 -20.72 13.34
N VAL A 461 17.19 -20.71 13.61
CA VAL A 461 16.15 -20.33 12.65
C VAL A 461 16.20 -18.82 12.37
N ASP A 462 16.44 -18.01 13.41
CA ASP A 462 16.55 -16.56 13.29
C ASP A 462 17.67 -16.12 12.33
N GLY A 463 18.81 -16.82 12.35
CA GLY A 463 19.93 -16.58 11.43
C GLY A 463 19.62 -16.81 9.95
N ILE A 464 18.39 -17.19 9.59
CA ILE A 464 17.92 -17.31 8.20
C ILE A 464 17.20 -16.01 7.82
N PRO A 465 17.74 -15.21 6.88
CA PRO A 465 17.21 -13.87 6.57
C PRO A 465 15.84 -13.90 5.86
N ALA A 466 15.63 -14.85 4.94
CA ALA A 466 14.41 -14.91 4.14
C ALA A 466 13.29 -15.72 4.83
N ALA A 467 12.04 -15.21 4.76
CA ALA A 467 10.88 -15.79 5.43
C ALA A 467 10.54 -17.23 4.98
N ALA A 468 10.52 -17.50 3.67
CA ALA A 468 10.16 -18.82 3.16
C ALA A 468 11.16 -19.93 3.58
N PRO A 469 12.49 -19.76 3.41
CA PRO A 469 13.47 -20.70 3.95
C PRO A 469 13.40 -20.84 5.48
N ARG A 470 13.13 -19.75 6.21
CA ARG A 470 12.95 -19.77 7.67
C ARG A 470 11.76 -20.62 8.09
N GLN A 471 10.62 -20.49 7.40
CA GLN A 471 9.44 -21.30 7.62
C GLN A 471 9.72 -22.78 7.33
N GLN A 472 10.32 -23.10 6.17
CA GLN A 472 10.70 -24.48 5.83
C GLN A 472 11.63 -25.09 6.89
N ARG A 473 12.58 -24.29 7.41
CA ARG A 473 13.47 -24.73 8.49
C ARG A 473 12.71 -25.01 9.79
N THR A 474 11.76 -24.14 10.14
CA THR A 474 10.91 -24.30 11.33
C THR A 474 10.04 -25.56 11.20
N GLU A 475 9.45 -25.81 10.03
CA GLU A 475 8.69 -27.02 9.73
C GLU A 475 9.54 -28.29 9.79
N ALA A 476 10.80 -28.23 9.36
CA ALA A 476 11.73 -29.35 9.48
C ALA A 476 12.00 -29.74 10.95
N PHE A 477 11.99 -28.77 11.87
CA PHE A 477 12.15 -29.03 13.31
C PHE A 477 10.85 -29.52 13.97
N PHE A 478 9.72 -28.86 13.70
CA PHE A 478 8.49 -29.01 14.50
C PHE A 478 7.32 -29.66 13.75
N GLY A 479 7.37 -29.72 12.42
CA GLY A 479 6.26 -30.15 11.54
C GLY A 479 4.97 -29.42 11.86
N ALA A 480 3.90 -30.16 12.18
CA ALA A 480 2.58 -29.59 12.48
C ALA A 480 2.56 -28.60 13.66
N ALA A 481 3.55 -28.65 14.56
CA ALA A 481 3.68 -27.70 15.66
C ALA A 481 4.39 -26.40 15.28
N ALA A 482 4.97 -26.29 14.08
CA ALA A 482 5.70 -25.10 13.63
C ALA A 482 4.92 -23.77 13.78
N PRO A 483 3.61 -23.69 13.49
CA PRO A 483 2.85 -22.45 13.69
C PRO A 483 2.83 -21.94 15.13
N ARG A 484 3.06 -22.81 16.13
CA ARG A 484 3.08 -22.42 17.55
C ARG A 484 4.26 -21.51 17.89
N VAL A 485 5.34 -21.56 17.11
CA VAL A 485 6.48 -20.67 17.26
C VAL A 485 6.07 -19.21 17.04
N ASN A 486 5.37 -18.92 15.93
CA ASN A 486 4.89 -17.57 15.62
C ASN A 486 3.91 -17.06 16.67
N ARG A 487 3.03 -17.94 17.17
CA ARG A 487 2.10 -17.58 18.26
C ARG A 487 2.86 -17.17 19.53
N LEU A 488 3.87 -17.93 19.95
CA LEU A 488 4.69 -17.60 21.12
C LEU A 488 5.48 -16.30 20.93
N CYS A 489 6.03 -16.06 19.73
CA CYS A 489 6.66 -14.77 19.40
C CYS A 489 5.68 -13.61 19.57
N ARG A 490 4.45 -13.76 19.09
CA ARG A 490 3.40 -12.74 19.19
C ARG A 490 3.03 -12.45 20.65
N GLU A 491 2.82 -13.49 21.47
CA GLU A 491 2.55 -13.32 22.91
C GLU A 491 3.70 -12.59 23.62
N LEU A 492 4.96 -12.92 23.29
CA LEU A 492 6.12 -12.23 23.86
C LEU A 492 6.21 -10.77 23.41
N ALA A 493 5.91 -10.48 22.14
CA ALA A 493 5.87 -9.12 21.61
C ALA A 493 4.80 -8.27 22.31
N MET A 494 3.62 -8.84 22.59
CA MET A 494 2.59 -8.16 23.39
C MET A 494 3.04 -7.95 24.84
N ALA A 495 3.71 -8.93 25.45
CA ALA A 495 4.29 -8.79 26.79
C ALA A 495 5.32 -7.65 26.86
N ARG A 496 6.20 -7.57 25.85
CA ARG A 496 7.16 -6.46 25.69
C ARG A 496 6.44 -5.12 25.55
N THR A 497 5.42 -5.05 24.70
CA THR A 497 4.62 -3.84 24.47
C THR A 497 3.98 -3.34 25.76
N LEU A 498 3.36 -4.25 26.53
CA LEU A 498 2.75 -3.92 27.82
C LEU A 498 3.76 -3.42 28.85
N ALA A 499 4.94 -4.04 28.91
CA ALA A 499 6.00 -3.61 29.81
C ALA A 499 6.56 -2.24 29.39
N ALA A 500 6.75 -1.99 28.09
CA ALA A 500 7.14 -0.67 27.59
C ALA A 500 6.07 0.40 27.91
N LEU A 501 4.78 0.06 27.78
CA LEU A 501 3.68 0.93 28.19
C LEU A 501 3.62 1.19 29.71
N GLU A 502 4.32 0.44 30.58
CA GLU A 502 4.37 0.76 32.03
C GLU A 502 5.40 1.85 32.30
N ASP A 503 6.46 1.85 31.51
CA ASP A 503 7.53 2.84 31.59
C ASP A 503 7.12 4.17 30.95
N VAL A 504 6.22 4.15 29.95
CA VAL A 504 5.60 5.36 29.42
C VAL A 504 4.41 5.75 30.31
N ASP A 505 4.52 6.88 31.02
CA ASP A 505 3.51 7.41 31.96
C ASP A 505 2.22 7.89 31.24
N VAL A 506 1.50 6.94 30.62
CA VAL A 506 0.26 7.19 29.88
C VAL A 506 -0.91 6.55 30.61
N ASN A 507 -2.02 7.29 30.69
CA ASN A 507 -3.25 6.77 31.24
C ASN A 507 -3.84 5.68 30.33
N ARG A 508 -3.54 4.42 30.65
CA ARG A 508 -3.99 3.21 29.94
C ARG A 508 -5.51 3.11 29.84
N GLN A 509 -6.28 3.75 30.73
CA GLN A 509 -7.74 3.71 30.67
C GLN A 509 -8.29 4.47 29.45
N LEU A 510 -7.49 5.37 28.86
CA LEU A 510 -7.88 6.13 27.67
C LEU A 510 -7.65 5.35 26.36
N LEU A 511 -6.82 4.30 26.38
CA LEU A 511 -6.48 3.54 25.17
C LEU A 511 -7.65 2.69 24.64
N PRO A 512 -8.38 1.90 25.46
CA PRO A 512 -9.47 1.04 24.97
C PRO A 512 -10.76 1.77 24.56
N ALA A 513 -10.85 3.09 24.75
CA ALA A 513 -12.08 3.86 24.54
C ALA A 513 -12.34 4.23 23.07
N GLY A 514 -11.43 3.90 22.14
CA GLY A 514 -11.53 4.25 20.73
C GLY A 514 -10.97 3.17 19.80
N ASP A 515 -10.87 3.52 18.52
CA ASP A 515 -10.24 2.69 17.49
C ASP A 515 -8.70 2.80 17.53
N GLY A 516 -8.01 2.14 16.59
CA GLY A 516 -6.55 2.21 16.51
C GLY A 516 -6.03 3.65 16.34
N SER A 517 -6.74 4.52 15.63
CA SER A 517 -6.29 5.91 15.45
C SER A 517 -6.32 6.67 16.78
N ALA A 518 -7.41 6.51 17.55
CA ALA A 518 -7.53 7.08 18.89
C ALA A 518 -6.44 6.56 19.84
N ALA A 519 -6.15 5.25 19.81
CA ALA A 519 -5.09 4.66 20.63
C ALA A 519 -3.70 5.24 20.29
N PHE A 520 -3.39 5.41 19.00
CA PHE A 520 -2.17 6.07 18.55
C PHE A 520 -2.10 7.53 19.03
N ALA A 521 -3.19 8.29 18.90
CA ALA A 521 -3.25 9.68 19.32
C ALA A 521 -3.02 9.86 20.83
N VAL A 522 -3.45 8.91 21.66
CA VAL A 522 -3.24 8.92 23.12
C VAL A 522 -1.77 8.70 23.49
N ILE A 523 -1.06 7.78 22.81
CA ILE A 523 0.33 7.45 23.16
C ILE A 523 1.34 8.45 22.59
N ARG A 524 1.03 9.05 21.43
CA ARG A 524 1.94 9.91 20.67
C ARG A 524 2.58 11.03 21.51
N PRO A 525 1.85 11.83 22.32
CA PRO A 525 2.47 12.90 23.09
C PRO A 525 3.57 12.42 24.05
N ALA A 526 3.43 11.21 24.59
CA ALA A 526 4.43 10.65 25.50
C ALA A 526 5.67 10.16 24.75
N ILE A 527 5.51 9.64 23.53
CA ILE A 527 6.63 9.29 22.64
C ILE A 527 7.36 10.56 22.18
N ASP A 528 6.62 11.58 21.73
CA ASP A 528 7.17 12.85 21.25
C ASP A 528 7.84 13.67 22.36
N ALA A 529 7.54 13.38 23.63
CA ALA A 529 8.20 13.98 24.79
C ALA A 529 9.63 13.47 24.99
N GLU A 530 9.98 12.28 24.46
CA GLU A 530 11.34 11.76 24.49
C GLU A 530 12.22 12.53 23.49
N LYS A 531 13.21 13.25 24.03
CA LYS A 531 14.07 14.16 23.25
C LYS A 531 15.29 13.46 22.69
N ASP A 532 15.75 12.38 23.34
CA ASP A 532 16.89 11.61 22.88
C ASP A 532 16.47 10.69 21.72
N PRO A 533 17.00 10.87 20.49
CA PRO A 533 16.55 10.11 19.33
C PRO A 533 16.78 8.61 19.47
N ASP A 534 17.86 8.19 20.12
CA ASP A 534 18.19 6.78 20.31
C ASP A 534 17.25 6.13 21.33
N SER A 535 16.98 6.82 22.44
CA SER A 535 16.00 6.37 23.44
C SER A 535 14.59 6.32 22.86
N ARG A 536 14.19 7.32 22.07
CA ARG A 536 12.89 7.33 21.36
C ARG A 536 12.78 6.17 20.38
N ARG A 537 13.81 5.94 19.55
CA ARG A 537 13.85 4.80 18.61
C ARG A 537 13.75 3.47 19.36
N ARG A 538 14.45 3.32 20.49
CA ARG A 538 14.38 2.11 21.32
C ARG A 538 12.99 1.93 21.93
N LEU A 539 12.38 3.00 22.42
CA LEU A 539 11.02 2.99 22.96
C LEU A 539 10.00 2.57 21.87
N LEU A 540 10.08 3.16 20.69
CA LEU A 540 9.26 2.80 19.53
C LEU A 540 9.41 1.32 19.18
N ALA A 541 10.64 0.79 19.21
CA ALA A 541 10.88 -0.62 18.99
C ALA A 541 10.32 -1.52 20.11
N GLY A 542 10.33 -1.04 21.36
CA GLY A 542 9.68 -1.70 22.49
C GLY A 542 8.17 -1.80 22.35
N LEU A 543 7.53 -0.68 22.00
CA LEU A 543 6.07 -0.56 21.85
C LEU A 543 5.52 -1.27 20.62
N PHE A 544 6.25 -1.24 19.50
CA PHE A 544 5.68 -1.62 18.20
C PHE A 544 6.47 -2.71 17.47
N GLY A 545 7.63 -3.12 18.00
CA GLY A 545 8.56 -4.06 17.37
C GLY A 545 9.58 -3.38 16.47
N SER A 546 10.42 -4.17 15.80
CA SER A 546 11.56 -3.68 14.99
C SER A 546 11.17 -2.66 13.91
N GLN A 547 9.98 -2.81 13.30
CA GLN A 547 9.42 -1.89 12.29
C GLN A 547 8.77 -0.63 12.89
N GLY A 548 8.61 -0.59 14.22
CA GLY A 548 7.96 0.48 14.97
C GLY A 548 8.48 1.88 14.66
N PRO A 549 9.80 2.12 14.68
CA PRO A 549 10.38 3.42 14.37
C PRO A 549 10.00 3.93 12.97
N MET A 550 10.16 3.11 11.93
CA MET A 550 9.81 3.48 10.56
C MET A 550 8.31 3.78 10.40
N LEU A 551 7.46 2.90 10.95
CA LEU A 551 6.01 3.10 10.91
C LEU A 551 5.61 4.38 11.64
N TYR A 552 6.27 4.71 12.76
CA TYR A 552 6.01 5.95 13.49
C TYR A 552 6.44 7.19 12.70
N ASP A 553 7.61 7.15 12.06
CA ASP A 553 8.10 8.24 11.22
C ASP A 553 7.10 8.49 10.07
N LYS A 554 6.68 7.43 9.35
CA LYS A 554 5.63 7.51 8.31
C LYS A 554 4.28 7.99 8.85
N ALA A 555 3.88 7.54 10.04
CA ALA A 555 2.65 7.98 10.72
C ALA A 555 2.67 9.46 11.14
N THR A 556 3.85 10.08 11.24
CA THR A 556 4.01 11.47 11.73
C THR A 556 4.50 12.44 10.66
N GLU A 557 5.01 11.95 9.52
CA GLU A 557 5.54 12.74 8.41
C GLU A 557 4.49 13.71 7.82
N VAL A 558 3.23 13.26 7.71
CA VAL A 558 2.16 14.03 7.05
C VAL A 558 0.94 14.18 7.97
N PRO A 559 0.37 15.39 8.15
CA PRO A 559 -0.84 15.58 8.95
C PRO A 559 -2.07 14.87 8.36
N GLU A 560 -3.02 14.53 9.23
CA GLU A 560 -4.34 14.02 8.82
C GLU A 560 -5.03 14.97 7.83
N GLY A 561 -5.69 14.40 6.83
CA GLY A 561 -6.48 15.15 5.85
C GLY A 561 -5.78 15.45 4.52
N ILE A 562 -4.53 15.03 4.32
CA ILE A 562 -3.91 14.99 2.98
C ILE A 562 -4.35 13.69 2.30
N ASP A 563 -5.32 13.81 1.39
CA ASP A 563 -5.90 12.71 0.59
C ASP A 563 -5.12 12.42 -0.71
N HIS A 564 -4.16 13.28 -1.07
CA HIS A 564 -3.32 13.12 -2.24
C HIS A 564 -1.93 13.74 -2.06
N THR A 565 -0.92 13.15 -2.70
CA THR A 565 0.45 13.70 -2.71
C THR A 565 1.08 13.54 -4.09
N TRP A 566 1.77 14.58 -4.57
CA TRP A 566 2.63 14.51 -5.76
C TRP A 566 4.04 14.08 -5.33
N VAL A 567 4.50 12.93 -5.83
CA VAL A 567 5.77 12.31 -5.44
C VAL A 567 6.62 11.96 -6.65
N PHE A 568 7.93 12.17 -6.57
CA PHE A 568 8.87 11.63 -7.55
C PHE A 568 9.24 10.21 -7.15
N ARG A 569 8.83 9.24 -7.95
CA ARG A 569 9.11 7.83 -7.69
C ARG A 569 10.21 7.34 -8.62
N TYR A 570 11.39 7.01 -8.07
CA TYR A 570 12.42 6.33 -8.84
C TYR A 570 12.25 4.81 -8.77
N GLU A 571 13.01 4.08 -9.58
CA GLU A 571 12.87 2.62 -9.74
C GLU A 571 13.76 1.85 -8.77
N ASN A 572 14.83 2.49 -8.26
CA ASN A 572 15.89 1.90 -7.44
C ASN A 572 16.15 2.68 -6.13
N ASP A 573 15.19 3.44 -5.60
CA ASP A 573 15.30 3.84 -4.20
C ASP A 573 15.44 2.51 -3.40
N GLY A 574 16.59 2.31 -2.75
CA GLY A 574 16.80 1.21 -1.82
C GLY A 574 15.86 1.28 -0.62
N ASP A 575 15.20 2.43 -0.46
CA ASP A 575 13.88 2.55 0.12
C ASP A 575 12.90 2.19 -1.01
N GLY A 576 12.36 0.98 -1.08
CA GLY A 576 11.27 0.72 -2.02
C GLY A 576 10.15 1.78 -1.89
N PRO A 577 9.10 1.76 -2.73
CA PRO A 577 7.82 2.21 -2.16
C PRO A 577 7.60 1.63 -0.75
#